data_AF-A0AAD5QG73-F1
#
_entry.id   AF-A0AAD5QG73-F1
#
_cell.length_a   1.000
_cell.length_b   1.000
_cell.length_c   1.000
_cell.angle_alpha   90.00
_cell.angle_beta   90.00
_cell.angle_gamma   90.00
#
_symmetry.space_group_name_H-M   'P 1'
#
loop_
_entity.id
_entity.type
_entity.pdbx_description
1 polymer ?
#
loop_
_entity_poly.entity_id
_entity_poly.type
_entity_poly.pdbx_seq_one_letter_code
_entity_poly.pdbx_strand_id
1 'polypeptide(L)'
;MLKTIALRHSAPIIHIDVIMEPGTRASSARLIIFTEEQVRSFYFPSLKPSRYKLKLTSTEGLRICKSSIITLHNCNDLLNCENFAAIVNNHGEVAVHSPLNPKKSGKFAVVKTTDIAGISSMQITPYGELLFLKQGGSELQRATISEHSLPWVMPCHGQKWPETSTHTNAAQIV
;
A
#
# COMPACT_ATOMS: atom_id res chain seq x y z
N MET A 1 -12.60 -23.00 2.03
CA MET A 1 -13.17 -22.97 0.67
C MET A 1 -12.21 -22.22 -0.23
N LEU A 2 -11.68 -22.86 -1.26
CA LEU A 2 -10.82 -22.22 -2.26
C LEU A 2 -11.71 -21.51 -3.29
N LYS A 3 -11.35 -20.29 -3.69
CA LYS A 3 -12.04 -19.55 -4.76
C LYS A 3 -11.04 -19.01 -5.76
N THR A 4 -11.38 -19.08 -7.04
CA THR A 4 -10.58 -18.55 -8.15
C THR A 4 -11.28 -17.33 -8.75
N ILE A 5 -10.54 -16.23 -8.93
CA ILE A 5 -11.04 -15.00 -9.55
C ILE A 5 -10.30 -14.81 -10.88
N ALA A 6 -11.05 -14.69 -11.99
CA ALA A 6 -10.49 -14.37 -13.29
C ALA A 6 -10.74 -12.89 -13.63
N LEU A 7 -9.67 -12.14 -13.89
CA LEU A 7 -9.74 -10.76 -14.35
C LEU A 7 -9.74 -10.73 -15.89
N ARG A 8 -10.77 -10.11 -16.50
CA ARG A 8 -10.96 -10.15 -17.96
C ARG A 8 -9.84 -9.51 -18.79
N HIS A 9 -9.11 -8.55 -18.23
CA HIS A 9 -8.08 -7.81 -18.97
C HIS A 9 -6.70 -8.46 -18.89
N SER A 10 -6.54 -9.52 -18.09
CA SER A 10 -5.31 -10.33 -17.99
C SER A 10 -4.01 -9.56 -17.68
N ALA A 11 -4.11 -8.30 -17.22
CA ALA A 11 -2.93 -7.52 -16.83
C ALA A 11 -2.31 -8.10 -15.54
N PRO A 12 -0.97 -7.99 -15.37
CA PRO A 12 -0.28 -8.48 -14.19
C PRO A 12 -0.88 -7.93 -12.89
N ILE A 13 -0.98 -8.79 -11.87
CA ILE A 13 -1.36 -8.38 -10.53
C ILE A 13 -0.12 -7.80 -9.84
N ILE A 14 -0.24 -6.58 -9.35
CA ILE A 14 0.84 -5.85 -8.66
C ILE A 14 0.74 -6.02 -7.14
N HIS A 15 -0.49 -5.97 -6.61
CA HIS A 15 -0.73 -6.05 -5.17
C HIS A 15 -2.14 -6.57 -4.89
N ILE A 16 -2.33 -7.23 -3.75
CA ILE A 16 -3.61 -7.68 -3.25
C ILE A 16 -3.70 -7.29 -1.80
N ASP A 17 -4.82 -6.68 -1.40
CA ASP A 17 -5.05 -6.30 -0.01
C ASP A 17 -6.50 -6.54 0.41
N VAL A 18 -6.75 -6.58 1.71
CA VAL A 18 -8.08 -6.73 2.30
C VAL A 18 -8.31 -5.61 3.29
N ILE A 19 -9.33 -4.79 3.02
CA ILE A 19 -9.74 -3.73 3.94
C ILE A 19 -11.00 -4.11 4.70
N MET A 20 -11.08 -3.71 5.95
CA MET A 20 -12.30 -3.82 6.76
C MET A 20 -13.15 -2.57 6.55
N GLU A 21 -14.44 -2.73 6.30
CA GLU A 21 -15.38 -1.61 6.19
C GLU A 21 -15.87 -1.20 7.59
N PRO A 22 -15.64 0.05 8.03
CA PRO A 22 -16.09 0.51 9.34
C PRO A 22 -17.63 0.61 9.38
N GLY A 23 -18.25 0.14 10.47
CA GLY A 23 -19.64 0.48 10.81
C GLY A 23 -20.75 -0.46 10.32
N THR A 24 -20.44 -1.62 9.71
CA THR A 24 -21.46 -2.65 9.42
C THR A 24 -21.59 -3.64 10.59
N ARG A 25 -22.83 -4.01 10.96
CA ARG A 25 -23.17 -4.91 12.10
C ARG A 25 -22.54 -6.31 12.02
N ALA A 26 -22.05 -6.68 10.83
CA ALA A 26 -21.07 -7.74 10.61
C ALA A 26 -19.90 -7.07 9.88
N SER A 27 -18.67 -7.29 10.34
CA SER A 27 -17.44 -6.76 9.74
C SER A 27 -17.30 -7.19 8.28
N SER A 28 -17.82 -6.37 7.34
CA SER A 28 -17.73 -6.67 5.92
C SER A 28 -16.35 -6.25 5.43
N ALA A 29 -15.58 -7.19 4.92
CA ALA A 29 -14.29 -6.92 4.33
C ALA A 29 -14.42 -6.73 2.82
N ARG A 30 -13.48 -6.00 2.21
CA ARG A 30 -13.34 -5.90 0.76
C ARG A 30 -11.96 -6.36 0.35
N LEU A 31 -11.91 -7.29 -0.59
CA LEU A 31 -10.70 -7.67 -1.29
C LEU A 31 -10.44 -6.63 -2.38
N ILE A 32 -9.28 -6.00 -2.37
CA ILE A 32 -8.83 -5.04 -3.37
C ILE A 32 -7.69 -5.67 -4.15
N ILE A 33 -7.82 -5.70 -5.47
CA ILE A 33 -6.83 -6.25 -6.38
C ILE A 33 -6.31 -5.10 -7.24
N PHE A 34 -5.01 -4.88 -7.16
CA PHE A 34 -4.27 -3.94 -7.98
C PHE A 34 -3.63 -4.71 -9.11
N THR A 35 -3.95 -4.30 -10.32
CA THR A 35 -3.27 -4.76 -11.52
C THR A 35 -2.56 -3.59 -12.17
N GLU A 36 -1.67 -3.89 -13.10
CA GLU A 36 -0.95 -2.85 -13.81
C GLU A 36 -1.87 -1.82 -14.51
N GLU A 37 -3.08 -2.22 -14.93
CA GLU A 37 -4.00 -1.35 -15.66
C GLU A 37 -5.21 -0.85 -14.86
N GLN A 38 -5.64 -1.63 -13.86
CA GLN A 38 -6.91 -1.42 -13.17
C GLN A 38 -6.81 -1.74 -11.68
N VAL A 39 -7.61 -1.05 -10.88
CA VAL A 39 -7.90 -1.44 -9.50
C VAL A 39 -9.34 -1.91 -9.43
N ARG A 40 -9.58 -3.06 -8.79
CA ARG A 40 -10.92 -3.61 -8.57
C ARG A 40 -11.11 -4.03 -7.13
N SER A 41 -12.32 -3.83 -6.62
CA SER A 41 -12.70 -4.33 -5.31
C SER A 41 -13.82 -5.36 -5.40
N PHE A 42 -13.82 -6.29 -4.45
CA PHE A 42 -14.80 -7.37 -4.34
C PHE A 42 -15.24 -7.50 -2.87
N TYR A 43 -16.53 -7.74 -2.64
CA TYR A 43 -17.06 -7.98 -1.31
C TYR A 43 -16.56 -9.32 -0.78
N PHE A 44 -15.88 -9.35 0.35
CA PHE A 44 -15.39 -10.57 0.99
C PHE A 44 -16.39 -11.05 2.07
N PRO A 45 -16.68 -12.37 2.18
CA PRO A 45 -16.10 -13.51 1.47
C PRO A 45 -16.81 -13.85 0.14
N SER A 46 -17.89 -13.14 -0.22
CA SER A 46 -18.72 -13.48 -1.39
C SER A 46 -17.96 -13.45 -2.73
N LEU A 47 -16.93 -12.61 -2.82
CA LEU A 47 -16.19 -12.21 -4.02
C LEU A 47 -17.05 -11.60 -5.12
N LYS A 48 -18.23 -11.05 -4.77
CA LYS A 48 -19.04 -10.28 -5.71
C LYS A 48 -18.31 -8.95 -6.04
N PRO A 49 -18.21 -8.56 -7.32
CA PRO A 49 -17.62 -7.27 -7.69
C PRO A 49 -18.33 -6.10 -6.99
N SER A 50 -17.55 -5.18 -6.43
CA SER A 50 -18.04 -3.90 -5.92
C SER A 50 -18.10 -2.86 -7.03
N ARG A 51 -18.76 -1.73 -6.76
CA ARG A 51 -18.79 -0.57 -7.67
C ARG A 51 -17.45 0.13 -7.80
N TYR A 52 -16.56 0.00 -6.82
CA TYR A 52 -15.26 0.65 -6.86
C TYR A 52 -14.34 -0.05 -7.87
N LYS A 53 -14.03 0.68 -8.94
CA LYS A 53 -13.17 0.28 -10.05
C LYS A 53 -12.45 1.50 -10.62
N LEU A 54 -11.13 1.41 -10.75
CA LEU A 54 -10.31 2.41 -11.44
C LEU A 54 -9.73 1.78 -12.70
N LYS A 55 -9.80 2.48 -13.84
CA LYS A 55 -9.26 2.02 -15.13
C LYS A 55 -8.14 2.94 -15.62
N LEU A 56 -7.07 3.04 -14.83
CA LEU A 56 -5.97 4.00 -15.01
C LEU A 56 -5.44 4.06 -16.44
N THR A 57 -5.16 2.91 -17.07
CA THR A 57 -4.59 2.91 -18.43
C THR A 57 -5.60 3.39 -19.46
N SER A 58 -6.86 3.02 -19.33
CA SER A 58 -7.90 3.42 -20.28
C SER A 58 -8.34 4.87 -20.11
N THR A 59 -8.22 5.45 -18.91
CA THR A 59 -8.67 6.82 -18.64
C THR A 59 -7.54 7.84 -18.73
N GLU A 60 -6.33 7.48 -18.31
CA GLU A 60 -5.20 8.40 -18.18
C GLU A 60 -3.93 7.92 -18.89
N GLY A 61 -3.93 6.71 -19.48
CA GLY A 61 -2.72 6.13 -20.09
C GLY A 61 -1.66 5.69 -19.06
N LEU A 62 -2.00 5.67 -17.77
CA LEU A 62 -1.09 5.35 -16.68
C LEU A 62 -1.06 3.85 -16.38
N ARG A 63 0.08 3.36 -15.94
CA ARG A 63 0.30 1.98 -15.46
C ARG A 63 0.73 2.00 -14.00
N ILE A 64 0.21 1.08 -13.20
CA ILE A 64 0.56 0.91 -11.79
C ILE A 64 1.92 0.22 -11.70
N CYS A 65 2.90 0.89 -11.09
CA CYS A 65 4.22 0.32 -10.80
C CYS A 65 4.28 -0.26 -9.38
N LYS A 66 3.71 0.44 -8.40
CA LYS A 66 3.58 0.01 -7.00
C LYS A 66 2.23 0.43 -6.48
N SER A 67 1.73 -0.28 -5.48
CA SER A 67 0.51 0.09 -4.79
C SER A 67 0.47 -0.46 -3.39
N SER A 68 -0.23 0.21 -2.50
CA SER A 68 -0.48 -0.24 -1.14
C SER A 68 -1.81 0.33 -0.63
N ILE A 69 -2.43 -0.32 0.35
CA ILE A 69 -3.44 0.34 1.17
C ILE A 69 -2.73 1.08 2.29
N ILE A 70 -3.09 2.36 2.44
CA ILE A 70 -2.60 3.22 3.50
C ILE A 70 -3.76 3.74 4.34
N THR A 71 -3.48 4.06 5.59
CA THR A 71 -4.41 4.70 6.51
C THR A 71 -3.98 6.14 6.69
N LEU A 72 -4.83 7.07 6.27
CA LEU A 72 -4.60 8.51 6.42
C LEU A 72 -5.51 9.08 7.50
N HIS A 73 -4.94 9.93 8.35
CA HIS A 73 -5.66 10.60 9.43
C HIS A 73 -6.23 11.93 8.97
N ASN A 74 -7.40 12.29 9.50
CA ASN A 74 -7.96 13.61 9.32
C ASN A 74 -7.05 14.64 10.01
N CYS A 75 -6.80 15.76 9.33
CA CYS A 75 -5.96 16.83 9.84
C CYS A 75 -6.47 17.41 11.17
N ASN A 76 -7.80 17.47 11.34
CA ASN A 76 -8.46 18.06 12.50
C ASN A 76 -8.81 17.04 13.59
N ASP A 77 -8.79 15.73 13.28
CA ASP A 77 -9.16 14.67 14.22
C ASP A 77 -8.33 13.41 13.95
N LEU A 78 -7.30 13.21 14.77
CA LEU A 78 -6.40 12.06 14.65
C LEU A 78 -7.07 10.71 14.92
N LEU A 79 -8.22 10.68 15.60
CA LEU A 79 -8.96 9.42 15.81
C LEU A 79 -9.75 9.03 14.55
N ASN A 80 -10.04 10.01 13.70
CA ASN A 80 -10.74 9.81 12.44
C ASN A 80 -9.73 9.50 11.33
N CYS A 81 -9.57 8.21 11.03
CA CYS A 81 -8.72 7.73 9.96
C CYS A 81 -9.53 6.97 8.90
N GLU A 82 -9.03 7.00 7.67
CA GLU A 82 -9.66 6.30 6.53
C GLU A 82 -8.59 5.59 5.70
N ASN A 83 -8.97 4.45 5.11
CA ASN A 83 -8.12 3.69 4.21
C ASN A 83 -8.19 4.24 2.78
N PHE A 84 -7.02 4.40 2.16
CA PHE A 84 -6.85 4.83 0.78
C PHE A 84 -6.00 3.82 0.01
N ALA A 85 -6.34 3.64 -1.26
CA ALA A 85 -5.46 2.99 -2.22
C ALA A 85 -4.43 4.01 -2.70
N ALA A 86 -3.16 3.82 -2.33
CA ALA A 86 -2.03 4.58 -2.83
C ALA A 86 -1.41 3.87 -4.03
N ILE A 87 -1.20 4.60 -5.12
CA ILE A 87 -0.81 4.07 -6.42
C ILE A 87 0.35 4.89 -6.96
N VAL A 88 1.50 4.25 -7.13
CA VAL A 88 2.63 4.79 -7.88
C VAL A 88 2.43 4.45 -9.33
N ASN A 89 2.49 5.46 -10.20
CA ASN A 89 2.40 5.25 -11.64
C ASN A 89 3.76 5.34 -12.35
N ASN A 90 3.76 4.98 -13.64
CA ASN A 90 4.93 5.04 -14.52
C ASN A 90 5.44 6.46 -14.84
N HIS A 91 4.74 7.51 -14.41
CA HIS A 91 5.18 8.91 -14.51
C HIS A 91 5.82 9.43 -13.22
N GLY A 92 5.92 8.61 -12.18
CA GLY A 92 6.46 9.03 -10.88
C GLY A 92 5.52 9.89 -10.06
N GLU A 93 4.23 9.82 -10.36
CA GLU A 93 3.18 10.42 -9.54
C GLU A 93 2.62 9.37 -8.57
N VAL A 94 2.17 9.84 -7.42
CA VAL A 94 1.44 9.04 -6.44
C VAL A 94 -0.01 9.54 -6.41
N ALA A 95 -0.94 8.65 -6.74
CA ALA A 95 -2.37 8.89 -6.64
C ALA A 95 -2.93 8.17 -5.42
N VAL A 96 -3.81 8.84 -4.67
CA VAL A 96 -4.56 8.26 -3.55
C VAL A 96 -6.04 8.27 -3.89
N HIS A 97 -6.72 7.14 -3.67
CA HIS A 97 -8.16 7.01 -3.91
C HIS A 97 -8.83 6.24 -2.78
N SER A 98 -9.91 6.77 -2.21
CA SER A 98 -10.68 6.01 -1.22
C SER A 98 -11.46 4.87 -1.89
N PRO A 99 -11.29 3.61 -1.44
CA PRO A 99 -12.07 2.47 -1.92
C PRO A 99 -13.56 2.54 -1.53
N LEU A 100 -13.91 3.36 -0.53
CA LEU A 100 -15.26 3.52 -0.03
C LEU A 100 -15.96 4.75 -0.64
N ASN A 101 -15.21 5.82 -0.90
CA ASN A 101 -15.71 7.06 -1.46
C ASN A 101 -14.85 7.54 -2.64
N PRO A 102 -15.24 7.22 -3.89
CA PRO A 102 -14.48 7.61 -5.07
C PRO A 102 -14.27 9.13 -5.25
N LYS A 103 -15.06 9.97 -4.57
CA LYS A 103 -14.88 11.43 -4.61
C LYS A 103 -13.66 11.89 -3.80
N LYS A 104 -13.17 11.08 -2.85
CA LYS A 104 -11.98 11.36 -2.07
C LYS A 104 -10.76 10.80 -2.81
N SER A 105 -10.10 11.67 -3.56
CA SER A 105 -8.88 11.34 -4.28
C SER A 105 -7.91 12.52 -4.33
N GLY A 106 -6.63 12.22 -4.44
CA GLY A 106 -5.55 13.21 -4.61
C GLY A 106 -4.45 12.65 -5.47
N LYS A 107 -3.65 13.52 -6.08
CA LYS A 107 -2.55 13.13 -6.97
C LYS A 107 -1.38 14.08 -6.77
N PHE A 108 -0.18 13.51 -6.64
CA PHE A 108 1.03 14.25 -6.28
C PHE A 108 2.18 13.81 -7.20
N ALA A 109 2.88 14.76 -7.82
CA ALA A 109 4.12 14.47 -8.51
C ALA A 109 5.24 14.29 -7.47
N VAL A 110 5.93 13.15 -7.50
CA VAL A 110 6.96 12.81 -6.49
C VAL A 110 8.33 12.68 -7.15
N VAL A 111 8.39 11.90 -8.23
CA VAL A 111 9.60 11.62 -9.00
C VAL A 111 9.35 12.03 -10.46
N LYS A 112 10.39 12.49 -11.17
CA LYS A 112 10.27 12.78 -12.60
C LYS A 112 10.08 11.49 -13.39
N THR A 113 9.27 11.51 -14.45
CA THR A 113 9.04 10.35 -15.33
C THR A 113 10.33 9.69 -15.85
N THR A 114 11.40 10.47 -16.03
CA THR A 114 12.70 9.97 -16.50
C THR A 114 13.50 9.21 -15.44
N ASP A 115 13.18 9.39 -14.15
CA ASP A 115 13.90 8.75 -13.05
C ASP A 115 13.28 7.39 -12.72
N ILE A 116 13.53 6.43 -13.62
CA ILE A 116 13.03 5.05 -13.53
C ILE A 116 13.49 4.36 -12.24
N ALA A 117 14.69 4.68 -11.76
CA ALA A 117 15.23 4.14 -10.51
C ALA A 117 14.43 4.65 -9.30
N GLY A 118 14.13 5.95 -9.24
CA GLY A 118 13.26 6.51 -8.21
C GLY A 118 11.87 5.89 -8.21
N ILE A 119 11.24 5.75 -9.39
CA ILE A 119 9.90 5.16 -9.52
C ILE A 119 9.88 3.70 -9.06
N SER A 120 10.83 2.89 -9.56
CA SER A 120 10.88 1.44 -9.27
C SER A 120 11.30 1.13 -7.83
N SER A 121 12.15 1.96 -7.23
CA SER A 121 12.57 1.80 -5.84
C SER A 121 11.53 2.28 -4.82
N MET A 122 10.57 3.11 -5.23
CA MET A 122 9.62 3.72 -4.31
C MET A 122 8.86 2.68 -3.47
N GLN A 123 8.79 2.91 -2.18
CA GLN A 123 8.04 2.15 -1.20
C GLN A 123 7.06 3.07 -0.47
N ILE A 124 5.86 2.55 -0.23
CA ILE A 124 4.78 3.27 0.46
C ILE A 124 4.62 2.63 1.84
N THR A 125 4.71 3.44 2.90
CA THR A 125 4.43 2.96 4.26
C THR A 125 2.93 2.97 4.53
N PRO A 126 2.43 2.17 5.50
CA PRO A 126 1.01 2.14 5.85
C PRO A 126 0.41 3.50 6.25
N TYR A 127 1.23 4.48 6.64
CA TYR A 127 0.79 5.80 7.11
C TYR A 127 1.05 6.91 6.09
N GLY A 128 1.27 6.57 4.81
CA GLY A 128 1.38 7.55 3.74
C GLY A 128 2.75 8.21 3.62
N GLU A 129 3.81 7.55 4.07
CA GLU A 129 5.17 7.99 3.75
C GLU A 129 5.70 7.28 2.51
N LEU A 130 6.59 7.95 1.81
CA LEU A 130 7.20 7.50 0.58
C LEU A 130 8.71 7.49 0.77
N LEU A 131 9.35 6.37 0.44
CA LEU A 131 10.81 6.21 0.46
C LEU A 131 11.26 5.75 -0.92
N PHE A 132 12.17 6.48 -1.55
CA PHE A 132 12.66 6.16 -2.90
C PHE A 132 14.13 6.57 -3.07
N LEU A 133 14.82 5.93 -4.01
CA LEU A 133 16.19 6.32 -4.36
C LEU A 133 16.17 7.67 -5.08
N LYS A 134 17.03 8.57 -4.63
CA LYS A 134 17.32 9.81 -5.35
C LYS A 134 18.16 9.51 -6.58
N GLN A 135 18.08 10.38 -7.59
CA GLN A 135 18.90 10.29 -8.79
C GLN A 135 20.39 10.12 -8.43
N GLY A 136 21.02 9.06 -8.95
CA GLY A 136 22.38 8.64 -8.59
C GLY A 136 22.45 7.36 -7.76
N GLY A 137 21.35 6.92 -7.14
CA GLY A 137 21.19 5.57 -6.58
C GLY A 137 21.84 5.30 -5.22
N SER A 138 22.50 6.29 -4.61
CA SER A 138 23.22 6.14 -3.33
C SER A 138 22.57 6.85 -2.14
N GLU A 139 21.45 7.54 -2.36
CA GLU A 139 20.72 8.26 -1.31
C GLU A 139 19.25 7.88 -1.36
N LEU A 140 18.62 7.68 -0.20
CA LEU A 140 17.18 7.58 -0.07
C LEU A 140 16.59 8.96 0.21
N GLN A 141 15.50 9.27 -0.47
CA GLN A 141 14.68 10.45 -0.23
C GLN A 141 13.35 10.02 0.38
N ARG A 142 12.91 10.76 1.41
CA ARG A 142 11.61 10.61 2.05
C ARG A 142 10.67 11.74 1.62
N ALA A 143 9.43 11.38 1.30
CA ALA A 143 8.31 12.32 1.14
C ALA A 143 7.11 11.81 1.95
N THR A 144 6.09 12.63 2.14
CA THR A 144 4.86 12.23 2.82
C THR A 144 3.64 12.76 2.05
N ILE A 145 2.61 11.92 1.96
CA ILE A 145 1.26 12.26 1.50
C ILE A 145 0.26 12.30 2.67
N SER A 146 0.75 12.08 3.90
CA SER A 146 0.00 12.29 5.13
C SER A 146 0.41 13.60 5.79
N GLU A 147 -0.55 14.37 6.29
CA GLU A 147 -0.28 15.54 7.15
C GLU A 147 0.24 15.10 8.53
N HIS A 148 -0.14 13.90 8.97
CA HIS A 148 0.32 13.29 10.20
C HIS A 148 1.12 12.04 9.85
N SER A 149 2.44 12.20 9.65
CA SER A 149 3.33 11.05 9.79
C SER A 149 3.30 10.68 11.27
N LEU A 150 2.68 9.55 11.63
CA LEU A 150 2.77 9.07 13.01
C LEU A 150 4.25 9.06 13.41
N PRO A 151 4.60 9.50 14.64
CA PRO A 151 5.98 9.44 15.08
C PRO A 151 6.43 7.99 14.92
N TRP A 152 7.57 7.81 14.26
CA TRP A 152 8.21 6.51 14.13
C TRP A 152 8.30 5.90 15.53
N VAL A 153 7.38 5.01 15.88
CA VAL A 153 7.54 4.17 17.06
C VAL A 153 8.66 3.25 16.65
N MET A 154 9.88 3.61 17.06
CA MET A 154 11.07 2.80 16.88
C MET A 154 10.71 1.42 17.42
N PRO A 155 10.56 0.38 16.56
CA PRO A 155 10.00 -0.90 16.98
C PRO A 155 10.87 -1.60 18.03
N CYS A 156 12.08 -1.11 18.27
CA CYS A 156 13.05 -1.58 19.24
C CYS A 156 13.36 -0.58 20.37
N HIS A 157 12.58 0.50 20.55
CA HIS A 157 12.86 1.47 21.63
C HIS A 157 12.73 0.80 23.01
N GLY A 158 13.87 0.53 23.64
CA GLY A 158 13.94 -0.18 24.91
C GLY A 158 13.87 -1.71 24.80
N GLN A 159 13.81 -2.28 23.59
CA GLN A 159 13.80 -3.73 23.41
C GLN A 159 15.24 -4.24 23.29
N LYS A 160 15.65 -5.13 24.21
CA LYS A 160 16.89 -5.89 24.05
C LYS A 160 16.63 -6.98 22.99
N TRP A 161 17.43 -6.95 21.93
CA TRP A 161 17.46 -8.01 20.92
C TRP A 161 17.69 -9.37 21.61
N PRO A 162 17.14 -10.49 21.08
CA PRO A 162 17.44 -11.80 21.65
C PRO A 162 18.95 -12.03 21.57
N GLU A 163 19.59 -12.18 22.74
CA GLU A 163 21.00 -12.58 22.81
C GLU A 163 21.12 -13.95 22.16
N THR A 164 22.12 -14.10 21.28
CA THR A 164 22.45 -15.38 20.65
C THR A 164 22.61 -16.44 21.72
N SER A 165 21.72 -17.44 21.74
CA SER A 165 21.85 -18.59 22.62
C SER A 165 23.10 -19.38 22.22
N THR A 166 24.20 -19.15 22.93
CA THR A 166 25.34 -20.08 22.96
C THR A 166 24.90 -21.33 23.69
N HIS A 167 24.19 -22.22 23.00
CA HIS A 167 24.11 -23.61 23.42
C HIS A 167 25.48 -24.25 23.18
N THR A 168 26.37 -24.14 24.17
CA THR A 168 27.52 -25.03 24.30
C THR A 168 26.96 -26.39 24.70
N ASN A 169 26.71 -27.26 23.74
CA ASN A 169 26.43 -28.67 23.99
C ASN A 169 27.69 -29.30 24.61
N ALA A 170 27.76 -29.34 25.94
CA ALA A 170 28.60 -30.29 26.63
C ALA A 170 27.92 -31.67 26.51
N ALA A 171 28.38 -32.47 25.55
CA ALA A 171 28.08 -33.89 25.52
C ALA A 171 28.59 -34.53 26.84
N GLN A 172 27.68 -34.98 27.69
CA GLN A 172 28.00 -35.96 28.71
C GLN A 172 27.69 -37.34 28.16
N ILE A 173 28.76 -38.08 27.87
CA ILE A 173 28.76 -39.53 27.68
C ILE A 173 28.76 -40.15 29.08
N VAL A 174 27.70 -40.89 29.42
CA VAL A 174 27.75 -42.07 30.30
C VAL A 174 26.75 -43.09 29.76
#